data_AF-A0A0Q7DZ50-F1
#
_entry.id   AF-A0A0Q7DZ50-F1
#
_cell.length_a   1.000
_cell.length_b   1.000
_cell.length_c   1.000
_cell.angle_alpha   90.00
_cell.angle_beta   90.00
_cell.angle_gamma   90.00
#
_symmetry.space_group_name_H-M   'P 1'
#
loop_
_entity.id
_entity.type
_entity.pdbx_description
1 polymer ?
#
loop_
_entity_poly.entity_id
_entity_poly.type
_entity_poly.pdbx_seq_one_letter_code
_entity_poly.pdbx_strand_id
1 'polypeptide(L)'
;MIDLLGFLYEIGKDLKEHHEWKEEDKLVDLPWVQKSGFDKSAEANGYKLCWSRPDRIESLKLDGYEVMFELDRSARTRRRLVARDGLVLVGKKT
;
A
#
# COMPACT_ATOMS: atom_id res chain seq x y z
N MET A 1 -18.51 3.57 21.33
CA MET A 1 -17.40 2.61 21.22
C MET A 1 -16.74 2.91 19.88
N ILE A 2 -15.68 3.72 19.89
CA ILE A 2 -14.95 4.03 18.66
C ILE A 2 -14.13 2.79 18.40
N ASP A 3 -14.56 1.97 17.45
CA ASP A 3 -13.71 0.88 16.95
C ASP A 3 -12.54 1.58 16.26
N LEU A 4 -11.51 1.81 17.07
CA LEU A 4 -10.21 2.33 16.72
C LEU A 4 -9.51 1.21 15.96
N LEU A 5 -10.09 0.80 14.81
CA LEU A 5 -9.45 0.02 13.77
C LEU A 5 -8.26 0.87 13.32
N GLY A 6 -7.16 0.72 14.04
CA GLY A 6 -5.87 1.30 13.73
C GLY A 6 -5.42 0.71 12.42
N PHE A 7 -5.91 1.27 11.33
CA PHE A 7 -5.31 1.17 10.01
C PHE A 7 -3.95 1.85 10.13
N LEU A 8 -2.97 1.10 10.64
CA LEU A 8 -1.58 1.43 10.46
C LEU A 8 -1.31 1.20 8.97
N TYR A 9 -1.23 2.31 8.24
CA TYR A 9 -0.72 2.35 6.88
C TYR A 9 0.78 2.08 6.92
N GLU A 10 1.14 0.88 7.34
CA GLU A 10 2.51 0.39 7.32
C GLU A 10 2.83 -0.01 5.89
N ILE A 11 3.73 0.76 5.29
CA ILE A 11 4.31 0.49 3.99
C ILE A 11 5.20 -0.74 4.16
N GLY A 12 4.61 -1.91 3.90
CA GLY A 12 5.24 -3.21 4.10
C GLY A 12 6.39 -3.44 3.13
N LYS A 13 7.57 -2.94 3.51
CA LYS A 13 8.85 -3.11 2.80
C LYS A 13 9.27 -4.57 2.67
N ASP A 14 9.00 -5.38 3.68
CA ASP A 14 9.44 -6.76 3.68
C ASP A 14 8.71 -7.47 4.82
N LEU A 15 7.59 -8.13 4.51
CA LEU A 15 6.92 -9.05 5.43
C LEU A 15 7.05 -10.49 4.92
N LYS A 16 8.06 -10.75 4.09
CA LYS A 16 8.24 -12.06 3.45
C LYS A 16 8.82 -13.13 4.38
N GLU A 17 9.38 -12.76 5.54
CA GLU A 17 10.24 -13.70 6.25
C GLU A 17 9.64 -14.41 7.48
N HIS A 18 8.56 -13.97 8.13
CA HIS A 18 8.15 -14.65 9.38
C HIS A 18 6.67 -14.84 9.71
N HIS A 19 5.71 -14.27 8.98
CA HIS A 19 4.29 -14.46 9.29
C HIS A 19 3.44 -14.53 8.01
N GLU A 20 2.59 -15.55 7.87
CA GLU A 20 1.64 -15.71 6.76
C GLU A 20 0.57 -14.62 6.80
N TRP A 21 0.88 -13.44 6.24
CA TRP A 21 -0.12 -12.39 6.04
C TRP A 21 -0.94 -12.71 4.80
N LYS A 22 -2.27 -12.73 4.94
CA LYS A 22 -3.17 -12.93 3.80
C LYS A 22 -3.07 -11.74 2.84
N GLU A 23 -2.82 -11.98 1.56
CA GLU A 23 -2.85 -10.94 0.53
C GLU A 23 -4.22 -10.82 -0.08
N GLU A 24 -4.78 -9.61 -0.09
CA GLU A 24 -6.04 -9.29 -0.76
C GLU A 24 -5.91 -7.99 -1.55
N ASP A 25 -6.67 -7.85 -2.64
CA ASP A 25 -6.76 -6.58 -3.35
C ASP A 25 -7.87 -5.72 -2.74
N LYS A 26 -7.54 -4.47 -2.44
CA LYS A 26 -8.51 -3.44 -2.04
C LYS A 26 -8.67 -2.47 -3.19
N LEU A 27 -9.86 -2.51 -3.78
CA LEU A 27 -10.26 -1.55 -4.80
C LEU A 27 -10.45 -0.17 -4.14
N VAL A 28 -9.73 0.82 -4.62
CA VAL A 28 -9.81 2.21 -4.15
C VAL A 28 -9.93 3.16 -5.34
N ASP A 29 -10.54 4.32 -5.13
CA ASP A 29 -10.53 5.37 -6.15
C ASP A 29 -9.24 6.20 -6.03
N LEU A 30 -8.81 6.86 -7.11
CA LEU A 30 -7.64 7.75 -7.08
C LEU A 30 -7.69 8.81 -5.95
N PRO A 31 -8.83 9.45 -5.65
CA PRO A 31 -8.93 10.42 -4.55
C PRO A 31 -8.86 9.77 -3.16
N TRP A 32 -9.03 8.45 -3.06
CA TRP A 32 -8.99 7.74 -1.78
C TRP A 32 -7.65 7.92 -1.08
N VAL A 33 -6.55 7.95 -1.81
CA VAL A 33 -5.20 8.13 -1.27
C VAL A 33 -5.07 9.44 -0.48
N GLN A 34 -5.67 10.52 -1.01
CA GLN A 34 -5.68 11.84 -0.35
C GLN A 34 -6.72 11.89 0.79
N LYS A 35 -7.91 11.33 0.58
CA LYS A 35 -9.01 11.36 1.57
C LYS A 35 -8.73 10.51 2.81
N SER A 36 -8.01 9.40 2.64
CA SER A 36 -7.63 8.50 3.73
C SER A 36 -6.43 9.00 4.54
N GLY A 37 -5.69 9.99 4.03
CA GLY A 37 -4.42 10.44 4.60
C GLY A 37 -3.26 9.46 4.34
N PHE A 38 -3.43 8.50 3.44
CA PHE A 38 -2.40 7.54 3.07
C PHE A 38 -1.18 8.23 2.45
N ASP A 39 -1.40 9.26 1.62
CA ASP A 39 -0.34 10.11 1.08
C ASP A 39 0.52 10.76 2.16
N LYS A 40 -0.11 11.37 3.16
CA LYS A 40 0.59 12.02 4.27
C LYS A 40 1.36 11.02 5.12
N SER A 41 0.77 9.85 5.36
CA SER A 41 1.45 8.78 6.07
C SER A 41 2.66 8.27 5.28
N ALA A 42 2.51 8.08 3.97
CA ALA A 42 3.60 7.66 3.11
C ALA A 42 4.73 8.69 3.04
N GLU A 43 4.39 9.96 2.88
CA GLU A 43 5.34 11.07 2.87
C GLU A 43 6.08 11.19 4.21
N ALA A 44 5.38 11.06 5.34
CA ALA A 44 5.99 11.04 6.67
C ALA A 44 6.97 9.87 6.86
N ASN A 45 6.78 8.77 6.13
CA ASN A 45 7.68 7.63 6.10
C ASN A 45 8.77 7.74 4.99
N GLY A 46 8.83 8.88 4.29
CA GLY A 46 9.82 9.16 3.24
C GLY A 46 9.51 8.52 1.89
N TYR A 47 8.26 8.15 1.63
CA TYR A 47 7.85 7.55 0.37
C TYR A 47 7.14 8.54 -0.55
N LYS A 48 7.52 8.52 -1.82
CA LYS A 48 6.82 9.21 -2.90
C LYS A 48 5.91 8.22 -3.63
N LEU A 49 4.60 8.45 -3.55
CA LEU A 49 3.58 7.58 -4.13
C LEU A 49 3.35 7.83 -5.62
N CYS A 50 3.01 6.78 -6.35
CA CYS A 50 2.65 6.82 -7.77
C CYS A 50 1.71 5.65 -8.12
N TRP A 51 0.79 5.87 -9.05
CA TRP A 51 -0.01 4.79 -9.63
C TRP A 51 0.68 4.21 -10.85
N SER A 52 0.78 2.89 -10.91
CA SER A 52 1.41 2.21 -12.05
C SER A 52 0.61 1.03 -12.53
N ARG A 53 0.83 0.62 -13.78
CA ARG A 53 0.24 -0.60 -14.32
C ARG A 53 0.90 -1.84 -13.71
N PRO A 54 0.15 -2.94 -13.54
CA PRO A 54 0.68 -4.15 -12.94
C PRO A 54 1.84 -4.77 -13.72
N ASP A 55 1.85 -4.65 -15.06
CA ASP A 55 2.92 -5.15 -15.91
C ASP A 55 4.27 -4.46 -15.67
N ARG A 56 4.25 -3.21 -15.17
CA ARG A 56 5.47 -2.42 -14.91
C ARG A 56 5.99 -2.57 -13.48
N ILE A 57 5.26 -3.25 -12.59
CA ILE A 57 5.63 -3.35 -11.17
C ILE A 57 7.00 -4.01 -11.01
N GLU A 58 7.26 -5.11 -11.71
CA GLU A 58 8.53 -5.84 -11.59
C GLU A 58 9.72 -4.97 -12.02
N SER A 59 9.57 -4.18 -13.11
CA SER A 59 10.60 -3.21 -13.51
C SER A 59 10.77 -2.10 -12.48
N LEU A 60 9.66 -1.55 -11.97
CA LEU A 60 9.69 -0.49 -10.97
C LEU A 60 10.34 -0.93 -9.65
N LYS A 61 10.20 -2.20 -9.28
CA LYS A 61 10.94 -2.78 -8.15
C LYS A 61 12.45 -2.69 -8.31
N LEU A 62 12.96 -2.92 -9.54
CA LEU A 62 14.39 -2.74 -9.84
C LEU A 62 14.82 -1.27 -9.72
N ASP A 63 13.92 -0.33 -10.01
CA ASP A 63 14.12 1.12 -9.83
C ASP A 63 13.93 1.61 -8.38
N GLY A 64 13.69 0.70 -7.43
CA GLY A 64 13.51 0.99 -6.00
C GLY A 64 12.10 1.45 -5.62
N TYR A 65 11.10 1.18 -6.45
CA TYR A 65 9.69 1.34 -6.08
C TYR A 65 9.18 0.07 -5.41
N GLU A 66 8.24 0.24 -4.49
CA GLU A 66 7.65 -0.84 -3.71
C GLU A 66 6.14 -0.78 -3.85
N VAL A 67 5.48 -1.95 -3.79
CA VAL A 67 4.00 -1.98 -3.81
C VAL A 67 3.50 -1.53 -2.45
N MET A 68 2.53 -0.62 -2.45
CA MET A 68 1.96 -0.10 -1.22
C MET A 68 0.80 -0.98 -0.76
N PHE A 69 0.83 -1.34 0.52
CA PHE A 69 -0.20 -2.15 1.16
C PHE A 69 -0.83 -1.39 2.32
N GLU A 70 -2.11 -1.63 2.55
CA GLU A 70 -2.78 -1.33 3.81
C GLU A 70 -2.69 -2.58 4.69
N LEU A 71 -2.17 -2.45 5.92
CA LEU A 71 -2.13 -3.57 6.86
C LEU A 71 -3.34 -3.55 7.79
N ASP A 72 -4.07 -4.65 7.80
CA ASP A 72 -5.12 -4.95 8.75
C ASP A 72 -4.55 -5.93 9.79
N ARG A 73 -4.04 -5.39 10.90
CA ARG A 73 -3.38 -6.18 11.95
C ARG A 73 -4.35 -7.12 12.67
N SER A 74 -5.62 -6.73 12.78
CA SER A 74 -6.67 -7.55 13.40
C SER A 74 -6.96 -8.79 12.56
N ALA A 75 -7.10 -8.62 11.24
CA ALA A 75 -7.35 -9.71 10.31
C ALA A 75 -6.08 -10.39 9.79
N ARG A 76 -4.89 -9.94 10.21
CA ARG A 76 -3.58 -10.36 9.66
C ARG A 76 -3.57 -10.36 8.12
N THR A 77 -4.17 -9.33 7.54
CA THR A 77 -4.36 -9.21 6.11
C THR A 77 -3.62 -7.99 5.60
N ARG A 78 -2.85 -8.15 4.53
CA ARG A 78 -2.27 -7.03 3.78
C ARG A 78 -3.08 -6.82 2.51
N ARG A 79 -3.58 -5.60 2.36
CA ARG A 79 -4.44 -5.21 1.25
C ARG A 79 -3.65 -4.40 0.24
N ARG A 80 -3.39 -4.95 -0.93
CA ARG A 80 -2.77 -4.23 -2.04
C ARG A 80 -3.75 -3.19 -2.55
N LEU A 81 -3.30 -1.95 -2.69
CA LEU A 81 -4.15 -0.86 -3.13
C LEU A 81 -4.21 -0.81 -4.66
N VAL A 82 -5.39 -1.09 -5.21
CA VAL A 82 -5.63 -1.17 -6.65
C VAL A 82 -6.72 -0.18 -7.06
N ALA A 83 -6.48 0.62 -8.09
CA ALA A 83 -7.45 1.53 -8.67
C ALA A 83 -8.47 0.78 -9.53
N ARG A 84 -9.61 1.41 -9.80
CA ARG A 84 -10.67 0.86 -10.67
C ARG A 84 -10.17 0.45 -12.06
N ASP A 85 -9.21 1.19 -12.61
CA ASP A 85 -8.56 0.92 -13.90
C ASP A 85 -7.47 -0.17 -13.83
N GLY A 86 -7.34 -0.87 -12.71
CA GLY A 86 -6.33 -1.92 -12.50
C GLY A 86 -4.93 -1.38 -12.18
N LEU A 87 -4.77 -0.08 -11.95
CA LEU A 87 -3.50 0.51 -11.52
C LEU A 87 -3.20 0.09 -10.09
N VAL A 88 -1.93 -0.15 -9.77
CA VAL A 88 -1.48 -0.49 -8.43
C VAL A 88 -0.73 0.70 -7.84
N LEU A 89 -1.00 1.01 -6.57
CA LEU A 89 -0.27 2.04 -5.86
C LEU A 89 1.13 1.52 -5.51
N VAL A 90 2.13 2.25 -5.97
CA VAL A 90 3.53 2.01 -5.63
C VAL A 90 4.12 3.24 -4.95
N GLY A 91 5.21 3.06 -4.22
CA GLY A 91 5.90 4.12 -3.51
C GLY A 91 7.40 3.90 -3.56
N LYS A 92 8.16 4.96 -3.79
CA LYS A 92 9.63 4.91 -3.77
C LYS A 92 10.15 5.71 -2.59
N LYS A 93 11.05 5.12 -1.81
CA LYS A 93 11.71 5.83 -0.73
C LYS A 93 12.61 6.92 -1.31
N THR A 94 12.42 8.16 -0.86
CA THR A 94 13.16 9.36 -1.30
C THR A 94 14.11 9.81 -0.19
#